data_AF-A0A8S2VTU3-F1
#
_entry.id   AF-A0A8S2VTU3-F1
#
_cell.length_a   1.000
_cell.length_b   1.000
_cell.length_c   1.000
_cell.angle_alpha   90.00
_cell.angle_beta   90.00
_cell.angle_gamma   90.00
#
_symmetry.space_group_name_H-M   'P 1'
#
loop_
_entity.id
_entity.type
_entity.pdbx_description
1 polymer ?
#
loop_
_entity_poly.entity_id
_entity_poly.type
_entity_poly.pdbx_seq_one_letter_code
_entity_poly.pdbx_strand_id
1 'polypeptide(L)'
;SLEDCQTRKIWEPEVELRIPAGAEFVNPLPETSNHFVSVFVFHRPSRTLHVDDTIAYGDHPSFLLKLIGFKHGSMAFHPSIKGPGLYSTPEAPFEFRNWMKTILNDWPFDNICCAHNGVKIGGAHDQVIELVNLAEPLFKKLSEKNRKKHSSHDVPAANPSNMNVSGDECG
;
A
#
# COMPACT_ATOMS: atom_id res chain seq x y z
N SER A 1 -15.77 -3.79 -12.12
CA SER A 1 -14.87 -3.09 -11.16
C SER A 1 -13.66 -3.97 -10.97
N LEU A 2 -12.49 -3.44 -10.60
CA LEU A 2 -11.36 -4.29 -10.21
C LEU A 2 -11.61 -5.04 -8.90
N GLU A 3 -12.66 -4.69 -8.15
CA GLU A 3 -13.17 -5.50 -7.02
C GLU A 3 -13.76 -6.85 -7.47
N ASP A 4 -14.17 -6.97 -8.74
CA ASP A 4 -14.67 -8.23 -9.30
C ASP A 4 -13.51 -9.12 -9.78
N CYS A 5 -13.44 -10.33 -9.22
CA CYS A 5 -12.46 -11.33 -9.60
C CYS A 5 -12.47 -11.69 -11.08
N GLN A 6 -13.63 -11.78 -11.73
CA GLN A 6 -13.68 -12.14 -13.14
C GLN A 6 -13.01 -11.06 -14.00
N THR A 7 -13.20 -9.79 -13.62
CA THR A 7 -12.49 -8.67 -14.23
C THR A 7 -10.97 -8.76 -14.04
N ARG A 8 -10.47 -9.21 -12.88
CA ARG A 8 -9.02 -9.38 -12.65
C ARG A 8 -8.45 -10.55 -13.46
N LYS A 9 -9.18 -11.66 -13.55
CA LYS A 9 -8.76 -12.89 -14.25
C LYS A 9 -8.55 -12.73 -15.76
N ILE A 10 -9.10 -11.69 -16.40
CA ILE A 10 -8.88 -11.45 -17.84
C ILE A 10 -7.41 -11.15 -18.18
N TRP A 11 -6.61 -10.78 -17.16
CA TRP A 11 -5.19 -10.45 -17.30
C TRP A 11 -4.26 -11.61 -16.93
N GLU A 12 -4.81 -12.72 -16.44
CA GLU A 12 -4.06 -13.91 -16.10
C GLU A 12 -3.74 -14.75 -17.36
N PRO A 13 -2.63 -15.51 -17.35
CA PRO A 13 -1.70 -15.70 -16.24
C PRO A 13 -0.59 -14.62 -16.13
N GLU A 14 -0.41 -13.76 -17.14
CA GLU A 14 0.74 -12.86 -17.21
C GLU A 14 0.75 -11.78 -16.13
N VAL A 15 -0.42 -11.29 -15.74
CA VAL A 15 -0.59 -10.22 -14.77
C VAL A 15 -1.53 -10.66 -13.64
N GLU A 16 -1.09 -10.44 -12.41
CA GLU A 16 -1.94 -10.57 -11.21
C GLU A 16 -2.20 -9.19 -10.61
N LEU A 17 -3.43 -8.94 -10.16
CA LEU A 17 -3.88 -7.65 -9.64
C LEU A 17 -4.41 -7.82 -8.22
N ARG A 18 -3.98 -6.97 -7.28
CA ARG A 18 -4.54 -6.93 -5.91
C ARG A 18 -4.75 -5.49 -5.45
N ILE A 19 -5.77 -5.30 -4.62
CA ILE A 19 -6.13 -4.00 -4.05
C ILE A 19 -5.76 -4.01 -2.56
N PRO A 20 -5.10 -2.97 -2.02
CA PRO A 20 -4.73 -2.90 -0.62
C PRO A 20 -5.91 -2.98 0.35
N ALA A 21 -5.73 -3.73 1.44
CA ALA A 21 -6.65 -3.73 2.58
C ALA A 21 -6.42 -2.53 3.51
N GLY A 22 -7.42 -2.20 4.35
CA GLY A 22 -7.31 -1.15 5.36
C GLY A 22 -7.47 0.28 4.82
N ALA A 23 -7.98 0.44 3.59
CA ALA A 23 -8.15 1.76 2.99
C ALA A 23 -9.25 1.82 1.93
N GLU A 24 -9.72 3.04 1.63
CA GLU A 24 -10.77 3.28 0.63
C GLU A 24 -10.18 3.37 -0.78
N PHE A 25 -10.55 2.42 -1.65
CA PHE A 25 -10.09 2.37 -3.04
C PHE A 25 -11.10 2.93 -4.04
N VAL A 26 -12.40 2.72 -3.82
CA VAL A 26 -13.44 2.96 -4.83
C VAL A 26 -13.80 4.44 -4.91
N ASN A 27 -14.05 5.06 -3.76
CA ASN A 27 -14.48 6.45 -3.69
C ASN A 27 -13.84 7.16 -2.50
N PRO A 28 -12.53 7.45 -2.56
CA PRO A 28 -11.86 8.15 -1.48
C PRO A 28 -12.39 9.58 -1.36
N LEU A 29 -12.82 9.96 -0.15
CA LEU A 29 -13.29 11.31 0.13
C LEU A 29 -12.38 12.03 1.14
N PRO A 30 -11.95 13.28 0.84
CA PRO A 30 -12.09 13.97 -0.45
C PRO A 30 -11.20 13.36 -1.55
N GLU A 31 -11.69 13.35 -2.80
CA GLU A 31 -11.05 12.71 -3.97
C GLU A 31 -9.58 13.13 -4.16
N THR A 32 -9.27 14.39 -3.86
CA THR A 32 -7.94 14.98 -4.02
C THR A 32 -6.93 14.60 -2.94
N SER A 33 -7.31 13.78 -1.95
CA SER A 33 -6.50 13.57 -0.75
C SER A 33 -5.95 12.15 -0.59
N ASN A 34 -6.58 11.15 -1.21
CA ASN A 34 -6.09 9.76 -1.12
C ASN A 34 -5.27 9.37 -2.36
N HIS A 35 -3.99 9.72 -2.31
CA HIS A 35 -2.97 9.20 -3.24
C HIS A 35 -2.28 7.95 -2.70
N PHE A 36 -2.75 7.37 -1.57
CA PHE A 36 -2.03 6.25 -0.97
C PHE A 36 -2.40 4.91 -1.60
N VAL A 37 -3.69 4.70 -1.87
CA VAL A 37 -4.22 3.40 -2.28
C VAL A 37 -4.18 3.30 -3.79
N SER A 38 -3.46 2.30 -4.29
CA SER A 38 -3.40 1.99 -5.72
C SER A 38 -3.50 0.48 -5.93
N VAL A 39 -3.88 0.07 -7.14
CA VAL A 39 -3.85 -1.33 -7.53
C VAL A 39 -2.40 -1.76 -7.64
N PHE A 40 -2.03 -2.82 -6.93
CA PHE A 40 -0.73 -3.45 -7.11
C PHE A 40 -0.84 -4.45 -8.25
N VAL A 41 0.06 -4.32 -9.22
CA VAL A 41 0.06 -5.09 -10.46
C VAL A 41 1.36 -5.87 -10.51
N PHE A 42 1.28 -7.20 -10.51
CA PHE A 42 2.46 -8.04 -10.69
C PHE A 42 2.48 -8.61 -12.10
N HIS A 43 3.44 -8.15 -12.91
CA HIS A 43 3.71 -8.72 -14.22
C HIS A 43 4.73 -9.86 -14.07
N ARG A 44 4.26 -11.09 -14.18
CA ARG A 44 5.07 -12.30 -13.89
C ARG A 44 6.28 -12.44 -14.81
N PRO A 45 6.18 -12.28 -16.15
CA PRO A 45 7.31 -12.50 -17.05
C PRO A 45 8.51 -11.61 -16.77
N SER A 46 8.28 -10.33 -16.41
CA SER A 46 9.38 -9.40 -16.08
C SER A 46 9.73 -9.39 -14.60
N ARG A 47 8.99 -10.13 -13.76
CA ARG A 47 9.08 -10.10 -12.30
C ARG A 47 9.00 -8.66 -11.76
N THR A 48 8.09 -7.85 -12.32
CA THR A 48 7.97 -6.44 -11.95
C THR A 48 6.68 -6.19 -11.21
N LEU A 49 6.80 -5.63 -10.01
CA LEU A 49 5.68 -5.04 -9.30
C LEU A 49 5.49 -3.60 -9.80
N HIS A 50 4.30 -3.25 -10.26
CA HIS A 50 3.92 -1.86 -10.49
C HIS A 50 3.07 -1.38 -9.33
N VAL A 51 3.47 -0.25 -8.79
CA VAL A 51 2.76 0.49 -7.74
C VAL A 51 2.68 1.93 -8.20
N ASP A 52 1.55 2.57 -7.98
CA ASP A 52 1.38 3.98 -8.32
C ASP A 52 2.12 4.84 -7.27
N ASP A 53 1.41 5.66 -6.52
CA ASP A 53 1.99 6.51 -5.49
C ASP A 53 2.27 5.80 -4.16
N THR A 54 1.72 4.60 -3.93
CA THR A 54 1.76 3.90 -2.63
C THR A 54 3.17 3.77 -2.07
N ILE A 55 4.13 3.40 -2.91
CA ILE A 55 5.55 3.29 -2.57
C ILE A 55 6.32 4.13 -3.57
N ALA A 56 7.17 5.02 -3.07
CA ALA A 56 8.14 5.76 -3.86
C ALA A 56 9.53 5.15 -3.71
N TYR A 57 10.29 5.07 -4.80
CA TYR A 57 11.70 4.71 -4.79
C TYR A 57 12.54 5.93 -5.12
N GLY A 58 13.45 6.31 -4.22
CA GLY A 58 14.30 7.49 -4.40
C GLY A 58 15.56 7.18 -5.21
N ASP A 59 15.45 7.03 -6.52
CA ASP A 59 16.65 6.82 -7.36
C ASP A 59 17.50 8.08 -7.41
N HIS A 60 16.94 9.24 -7.70
CA HIS A 60 17.69 10.51 -7.66
C HIS A 60 16.88 11.58 -6.93
N PRO A 61 16.70 11.46 -5.60
CA PRO A 61 15.83 12.36 -4.87
C PRO A 61 16.37 13.79 -4.95
N SER A 62 15.45 14.73 -5.16
CA SER A 62 15.79 16.16 -5.20
C SER A 62 16.46 16.59 -3.89
N PHE A 63 17.20 17.70 -3.93
CA PHE A 63 17.89 18.21 -2.74
C PHE A 63 16.93 18.42 -1.56
N LEU A 64 15.72 18.90 -1.82
CA LEU A 64 14.69 19.10 -0.80
C LEU A 64 14.24 17.78 -0.15
N LEU A 65 14.07 16.72 -0.94
CA LEU A 65 13.70 15.39 -0.43
C LEU A 65 14.84 14.78 0.42
N LYS A 66 16.10 15.01 0.02
CA LYS A 66 17.27 14.58 0.79
C LYS A 66 17.34 15.26 2.17
N LEU A 67 17.01 16.54 2.25
CA LEU A 67 17.00 17.29 3.52
C LEU A 67 15.97 16.77 4.54
N ILE A 68 14.86 16.21 4.08
CA ILE A 68 13.84 15.59 4.95
C ILE A 68 14.09 14.08 5.19
N GLY A 69 15.28 13.59 4.82
CA GLY A 69 15.73 12.23 5.13
C GLY A 69 15.42 11.18 4.06
N PHE A 70 14.91 11.55 2.89
CA PHE A 70 14.70 10.61 1.78
C PHE A 70 16.02 10.38 1.04
N LYS A 71 16.63 9.21 1.23
CA LYS A 71 17.97 8.88 0.76
C LYS A 71 17.95 8.30 -0.65
N HIS A 72 19.05 8.48 -1.37
CA HIS A 72 19.30 7.75 -2.61
C HIS A 72 19.19 6.25 -2.38
N GLY A 73 18.49 5.55 -3.27
CA GLY A 73 18.28 4.11 -3.20
C GLY A 73 17.34 3.65 -2.08
N SER A 74 16.58 4.54 -1.43
CA SER A 74 15.63 4.16 -0.38
C SER A 74 14.19 4.13 -0.88
N MET A 75 13.33 3.33 -0.23
CA MET A 75 11.89 3.31 -0.47
C MET A 75 11.13 3.94 0.70
N ALA A 76 9.97 4.53 0.42
CA ALA A 76 9.06 5.04 1.43
C ALA A 76 7.61 4.92 0.98
N PHE A 77 6.70 4.75 1.95
CA PHE A 77 5.27 4.88 1.70
C PHE A 77 4.88 6.33 1.41
N HIS A 78 3.85 6.54 0.59
CA HIS A 78 3.32 7.88 0.32
C HIS A 78 2.95 8.61 1.62
N PRO A 79 3.21 9.93 1.76
CA PRO A 79 2.91 10.68 2.97
C PRO A 79 1.44 10.61 3.44
N SER A 80 0.48 10.43 2.52
CA SER A 80 -0.94 10.33 2.85
C SER A 80 -1.29 9.12 3.73
N ILE A 81 -0.41 8.12 3.87
CA ILE A 81 -0.57 7.04 4.86
C ILE A 81 -0.74 7.57 6.30
N LYS A 82 -0.20 8.75 6.61
CA LYS A 82 -0.28 9.39 7.94
C LYS A 82 -1.59 10.16 8.16
N GLY A 83 -2.42 10.27 7.12
CA GLY A 83 -3.66 11.05 7.09
C GLY A 83 -4.80 10.26 6.44
N PRO A 84 -5.26 10.64 5.23
CA PRO A 84 -6.44 10.06 4.58
C PRO A 84 -6.19 8.72 3.89
N GLY A 85 -4.95 8.25 3.84
CA GLY A 85 -4.58 7.07 3.05
C GLY A 85 -5.07 5.74 3.61
N LEU A 86 -5.37 5.68 4.90
CA LEU A 86 -5.92 4.49 5.57
C LEU A 86 -7.24 4.85 6.23
N TYR A 87 -8.12 3.87 6.42
CA TYR A 87 -9.33 4.09 7.20
C TYR A 87 -8.98 4.60 8.61
N SER A 88 -9.86 5.43 9.18
CA SER A 88 -9.66 6.01 10.51
C SER A 88 -9.90 5.02 11.65
N THR A 89 -9.92 3.71 11.40
CA THR A 89 -10.08 2.66 12.42
C THR A 89 -8.73 2.29 13.04
N PRO A 90 -8.68 1.79 14.28
CA PRO A 90 -7.44 1.27 14.87
C PRO A 90 -6.83 0.08 14.12
N GLU A 91 -7.64 -0.68 13.38
CA GLU A 91 -7.26 -1.93 12.71
C GLU A 91 -6.60 -1.68 11.34
N ALA A 92 -7.04 -0.64 10.62
CA ALA A 92 -6.64 -0.34 9.25
C ALA A 92 -5.11 -0.33 8.99
N PRO A 93 -4.25 0.26 9.84
CA PRO A 93 -2.80 0.17 9.66
C PRO A 93 -2.25 -1.26 9.69
N PHE A 94 -2.85 -2.14 10.47
CA PHE A 94 -2.45 -3.53 10.56
C PHE A 94 -3.04 -4.38 9.43
N GLU A 95 -4.24 -4.06 8.96
CA GLU A 95 -4.82 -4.67 7.76
C GLU A 95 -3.93 -4.41 6.55
N PHE A 96 -3.56 -3.14 6.31
CA PHE A 96 -2.63 -2.78 5.24
C PHE A 96 -1.28 -3.49 5.38
N ARG A 97 -0.69 -3.50 6.58
CA ARG A 97 0.57 -4.21 6.85
C ARG A 97 0.46 -5.70 6.54
N ASN A 98 -0.61 -6.36 7.01
CA ASN A 98 -0.80 -7.79 6.82
C ASN A 98 -1.01 -8.11 5.33
N TRP A 99 -1.78 -7.28 4.63
CA TRP A 99 -1.94 -7.37 3.19
C TRP A 99 -0.60 -7.20 2.43
N MET A 100 0.23 -6.23 2.80
CA MET A 100 1.59 -6.11 2.23
C MET A 100 2.42 -7.38 2.44
N LYS A 101 2.25 -8.07 3.57
CA LYS A 101 2.93 -9.35 3.83
C LYS A 101 2.42 -10.47 2.94
N THR A 102 1.14 -10.50 2.55
CA THR A 102 0.64 -11.50 1.59
C THR A 102 1.23 -11.25 0.21
N ILE A 103 1.30 -9.99 -0.25
CA ILE A 103 2.00 -9.61 -1.48
C ILE A 103 3.44 -10.11 -1.48
N LEU A 104 4.19 -9.82 -0.41
CA LEU A 104 5.59 -10.24 -0.28
C LEU A 104 5.75 -11.76 -0.20
N ASN A 105 4.77 -12.49 0.33
CA ASN A 105 4.80 -13.96 0.36
C ASN A 105 4.52 -14.58 -1.00
N ASP A 106 3.54 -14.03 -1.72
CA ASP A 106 2.97 -14.69 -2.90
C ASP A 106 3.67 -14.28 -4.19
N TRP A 107 4.19 -13.05 -4.26
CA TRP A 107 4.72 -12.48 -5.49
C TRP A 107 6.25 -12.40 -5.46
N PRO A 108 6.95 -13.27 -6.22
CA PRO A 108 8.41 -13.26 -6.30
C PRO A 108 8.90 -12.20 -7.30
N PHE A 109 8.49 -10.94 -7.13
CA PHE A 109 9.01 -9.84 -7.94
C PHE A 109 10.49 -9.59 -7.63
N ASP A 110 11.21 -8.99 -8.57
CA ASP A 110 12.61 -8.57 -8.41
C ASP A 110 12.80 -7.08 -8.74
N ASN A 111 11.86 -6.53 -9.52
CA ASN A 111 11.81 -5.14 -9.91
C ASN A 111 10.57 -4.47 -9.32
N ILE A 112 10.64 -3.15 -9.09
CA ILE A 112 9.45 -2.34 -8.79
C ILE A 112 9.46 -1.05 -9.62
N CYS A 113 8.33 -0.77 -10.26
CA CYS A 113 8.06 0.44 -11.00
C CYS A 113 7.13 1.32 -10.15
N CYS A 114 7.64 2.46 -9.68
CA CYS A 114 6.89 3.43 -8.90
C CYS A 114 6.50 4.62 -9.79
N ALA A 115 5.33 5.23 -9.55
CA ALA A 115 4.92 6.43 -10.31
C ALA A 115 5.86 7.62 -10.13
N HIS A 116 6.49 7.70 -8.97
CA HIS A 116 7.41 8.77 -8.62
C HIS A 116 8.82 8.27 -8.29
N ASN A 117 9.79 9.08 -8.69
CA ASN A 117 11.19 9.04 -8.27
C ASN A 117 12.04 7.84 -8.78
N GLY A 118 11.47 6.94 -9.58
CA GLY A 118 12.22 6.03 -10.43
C GLY A 118 11.71 4.58 -10.44
N VAL A 119 12.48 3.72 -11.10
CA VAL A 119 12.28 2.28 -11.15
C VAL A 119 13.47 1.61 -10.48
N LYS A 120 13.21 0.70 -9.55
CA LYS A 120 14.24 -0.15 -8.94
C LYS A 120 14.33 -1.45 -9.71
N ILE A 121 15.49 -1.69 -10.31
CA ILE A 121 15.82 -2.96 -10.99
C ILE A 121 16.65 -3.82 -10.03
N GLY A 122 16.21 -5.07 -9.83
CA GLY A 122 16.84 -6.07 -8.97
C GLY A 122 16.70 -5.80 -7.47
N GLY A 123 16.47 -6.84 -6.67
CA GLY A 123 16.43 -6.79 -5.21
C GLY A 123 15.32 -5.90 -4.64
N ALA A 124 14.28 -5.60 -5.42
CA ALA A 124 13.15 -4.79 -4.97
C ALA A 124 12.37 -5.47 -3.84
N HIS A 125 12.21 -6.80 -3.91
CA HIS A 125 11.44 -7.58 -2.95
C HIS A 125 11.99 -7.46 -1.53
N ASP A 126 13.29 -7.72 -1.35
CA ASP A 126 13.97 -7.56 -0.06
C ASP A 126 13.86 -6.12 0.47
N GLN A 127 13.92 -5.12 -0.41
CA GLN A 127 13.81 -3.73 0.00
C GLN A 127 12.38 -3.35 0.42
N VAL A 128 11.35 -3.95 -0.19
CA VAL A 128 9.96 -3.78 0.27
C VAL A 128 9.75 -4.48 1.61
N ILE A 129 10.38 -5.65 1.85
CA ILE A 129 10.40 -6.29 3.18
C ILE A 129 11.01 -5.33 4.22
N GLU A 130 12.17 -4.74 3.92
CA GLU A 130 12.82 -3.77 4.81
C GLU A 130 11.91 -2.57 5.09
N LEU A 131 11.28 -2.01 4.06
CA LEU A 131 10.33 -0.90 4.18
C LEU A 131 9.17 -1.25 5.13
N VAL A 132 8.52 -2.41 4.94
CA VAL A 132 7.41 -2.85 5.79
C VAL A 132 7.86 -3.02 7.24
N ASN A 133 9.04 -3.59 7.46
CA ASN A 133 9.61 -3.77 8.81
C ASN A 133 9.94 -2.43 9.48
N LEU A 134 10.57 -1.50 8.76
CA LEU A 134 10.88 -0.14 9.25
C LEU A 134 9.61 0.68 9.55
N ALA A 135 8.50 0.39 8.87
CA ALA A 135 7.22 1.05 9.07
C ALA A 135 6.42 0.51 10.27
N GLU A 136 6.85 -0.58 10.94
CA GLU A 136 6.11 -1.16 12.07
C GLU A 136 5.80 -0.14 13.20
N PRO A 137 6.73 0.74 13.64
CA PRO A 137 6.41 1.78 14.62
C PRO A 137 5.38 2.79 14.11
N LEU A 138 5.35 3.06 12.81
CA LEU A 138 4.36 3.93 12.20
C LEU A 138 2.97 3.30 12.28
N PHE A 139 2.82 2.01 11.92
CA PHE A 139 1.53 1.31 12.00
C PHE A 139 0.97 1.33 13.42
N LYS A 140 1.80 1.06 14.43
CA LYS A 140 1.42 1.15 15.85
C LYS A 140 0.95 2.54 16.23
N LYS A 141 1.73 3.57 15.87
CA LYS A 141 1.40 4.98 16.15
C LYS A 141 0.07 5.39 15.52
N LEU A 142 -0.20 4.97 14.28
CA LEU A 142 -1.45 5.27 13.58
C LEU A 142 -2.64 4.57 14.25
N SER A 143 -2.48 3.29 14.61
CA SER A 143 -3.51 2.52 15.33
C SER A 143 -3.88 3.18 16.66
N GLU A 144 -2.88 3.57 17.47
CA GLU A 144 -3.10 4.26 18.73
C GLU A 144 -3.78 5.63 18.56
N LYS A 145 -3.35 6.41 17.56
CA LYS A 145 -3.96 7.70 17.22
C LYS A 145 -5.43 7.51 16.87
N ASN A 146 -5.76 6.54 16.03
CA ASN A 146 -7.12 6.25 15.61
C ASN A 146 -7.97 5.78 16.80
N ARG A 147 -7.43 4.94 17.68
CA ARG A 147 -8.11 4.49 18.90
C ARG A 147 -8.51 5.66 19.81
N LYS A 148 -7.59 6.59 20.06
CA LYS A 148 -7.87 7.79 20.88
C LYS A 148 -8.98 8.67 20.29
N LYS A 149 -9.00 8.80 18.95
CA LYS A 149 -10.03 9.57 18.24
C LYS A 149 -11.42 8.92 18.40
N HIS A 150 -11.51 7.59 18.27
CA HIS A 150 -12.75 6.83 18.47
C HIS A 150 -13.23 6.84 19.92
N SER A 151 -12.34 6.75 20.91
CA SER A 151 -12.72 6.83 22.33
C SER A 151 -13.21 8.23 22.76
N SER A 152 -13.00 9.26 21.94
CA SER A 152 -13.35 10.66 22.25
C SER A 152 -14.65 11.15 21.61
N HIS A 153 -15.26 10.38 20.71
CA HIS A 153 -16.50 10.73 20.00
C HIS A 153 -17.44 9.52 19.94
N ASP A 154 -18.54 9.57 20.70
CA ASP A 154 -19.71 8.69 20.49
C ASP A 154 -20.35 9.03 19.14
N VAL A 155 -19.92 8.35 18.08
CA VAL A 155 -20.60 8.35 16.77
C VAL A 155 -20.70 6.89 16.30
N PRO A 156 -21.85 6.43 15.78
CA PRO A 156 -22.04 5.03 15.42
C PRO A 156 -21.01 4.62 14.37
N ALA A 157 -20.32 3.52 14.62
CA ALA A 157 -19.41 2.92 13.66
C ALA A 157 -20.18 2.63 12.36
N ALA A 158 -19.80 3.30 11.27
CA ALA A 158 -20.12 2.81 9.94
C ALA A 158 -19.50 1.43 9.82
N ASN A 159 -20.36 0.43 9.69
CA ASN A 159 -20.01 -0.98 9.60
C ASN A 159 -19.15 -1.16 8.34
N PRO A 160 -17.83 -1.36 8.42
CA PRO A 160 -17.04 -1.68 7.25
C PRO A 160 -17.39 -3.14 6.96
N SER A 161 -18.27 -3.33 5.97
CA SER A 161 -18.54 -4.61 5.35
C SER A 161 -17.23 -5.39 5.14
N ASN A 162 -17.21 -6.64 5.60
CA ASN A 162 -16.19 -7.67 5.36
C ASN A 162 -15.35 -7.41 4.09
N MET A 163 -14.19 -6.77 4.21
CA MET A 163 -13.28 -6.62 3.07
C MET A 163 -11.84 -6.94 3.46
N ASN A 164 -11.45 -8.12 2.99
CA ASN A 164 -10.17 -8.42 2.37
C ASN A 164 -8.91 -8.45 3.24
N VAL A 165 -8.96 -9.16 4.37
CA VAL A 165 -7.77 -9.48 5.18
C VAL A 165 -6.91 -10.59 4.53
N SER A 166 -7.48 -11.43 3.65
CA SER A 166 -6.80 -12.62 3.12
C SER A 166 -6.12 -12.44 1.77
N GLY A 167 -6.47 -11.45 0.95
CA GLY A 167 -5.86 -11.29 -0.39
C GLY A 167 -6.20 -12.40 -1.41
N ASP A 168 -6.81 -13.51 -0.98
CA ASP A 168 -7.24 -14.67 -1.78
C ASP A 168 -8.71 -14.57 -2.24
N GLU A 169 -9.15 -13.40 -2.70
CA GLU A 169 -10.57 -13.22 -3.09
C GLU A 169 -11.00 -14.07 -4.29
N CYS A 170 -10.05 -14.65 -5.05
CA CYS A 170 -10.34 -15.31 -6.32
C CYS A 170 -10.17 -16.84 -6.33
N GLY A 171 -9.85 -17.43 -5.16
CA GLY A 171 -9.61 -18.85 -4.96
C GLY A 171 -8.22 -19.30 -5.39
#